data_AF-A0A928VU24-F1
#
_entry.id   AF-A0A928VU24-F1
#
_cell.length_a   1.000
_cell.length_b   1.000
_cell.length_c   1.000
_cell.angle_alpha   90.00
_cell.angle_beta   90.00
_cell.angle_gamma   90.00
#
_symmetry.space_group_name_H-M   'P 1'
#
loop_
_entity.id
_entity.type
_entity.pdbx_description
1 polymer ?
#
loop_
_entity_poly.entity_id
_entity_poly.type
_entity_poly.pdbx_seq_one_letter_code
_entity_poly.pdbx_strand_id
1 'polypeptide(L)'
;MWTQADYIKAYRFAAERHNGQKYPGTDLPYITHLSFVCMEVIAALRVSQVESETVAIQCALLHDVIEDTATTYAEVKQEFGAEVANGVMALTKSAALDKPLQMPDSLRRLKQQPAAVQMVKLADRISNLQAPPAHWTTAKMTAYREEAIVIHAALKGANRYLADRLQQKITDYQQWLA
;
A
#
# COMPACT_ATOMS: atom_id res chain seq x y z
N MET A 1 19.05 6.48 4.91
CA MET A 1 19.21 5.48 3.84
C MET A 1 18.88 4.12 4.42
N TRP A 2 18.04 3.34 3.75
CA TRP A 2 17.68 1.98 4.20
C TRP A 2 18.80 0.98 3.90
N THR A 3 18.86 -0.10 4.66
CA THR A 3 19.84 -1.18 4.46
C THR A 3 19.18 -2.48 4.02
N GLN A 4 19.98 -3.40 3.46
CA GLN A 4 19.51 -4.75 3.15
C GLN A 4 19.01 -5.48 4.41
N ALA A 5 19.59 -5.20 5.59
CA ALA A 5 19.14 -5.78 6.85
C ALA A 5 17.72 -5.31 7.22
N ASP A 6 17.42 -4.01 7.05
CA ASP A 6 16.09 -3.45 7.30
C ASP A 6 15.03 -4.10 6.40
N TYR A 7 15.37 -4.29 5.12
CA TYR A 7 14.52 -4.95 4.13
C TYR A 7 14.28 -6.42 4.50
N ILE A 8 15.35 -7.19 4.75
CA ILE A 8 15.24 -8.63 5.03
C ILE A 8 14.41 -8.87 6.29
N LYS A 9 14.56 -8.03 7.32
CA LYS A 9 13.78 -8.14 8.55
C LYS A 9 12.28 -8.01 8.29
N ALA A 10 11.85 -6.96 7.59
CA ALA A 10 10.45 -6.74 7.26
C ALA A 10 9.90 -7.79 6.29
N TYR A 11 10.70 -8.16 5.28
CA TYR A 11 10.31 -9.16 4.29
C TYR A 11 10.06 -10.52 4.93
N ARG A 12 10.97 -11.00 5.79
CA ARG A 12 10.81 -12.28 6.49
C ARG A 12 9.58 -12.28 7.39
N PHE A 13 9.40 -11.21 8.17
CA PHE A 13 8.22 -11.07 9.01
C PHE A 13 6.94 -11.15 8.17
N ALA A 14 6.82 -10.35 7.11
CA ALA A 14 5.65 -10.36 6.24
C ALA A 14 5.42 -11.73 5.57
N ALA A 15 6.48 -12.38 5.08
CA ALA A 15 6.40 -13.69 4.44
C ALA A 15 5.89 -14.77 5.41
N GLU A 16 6.33 -14.74 6.67
CA GLU A 16 5.85 -15.64 7.72
C GLU A 16 4.37 -15.38 8.04
N ARG A 17 3.93 -14.11 8.12
CA ARG A 17 2.53 -13.76 8.44
C ARG A 17 1.54 -14.06 7.33
N HIS A 18 1.93 -13.82 6.09
CA HIS A 18 1.10 -14.09 4.92
C HIS A 18 1.31 -15.50 4.37
N ASN A 19 1.96 -16.39 5.12
CA ASN A 19 2.18 -17.77 4.68
C ASN A 19 0.83 -18.47 4.41
N GLY A 20 0.71 -19.05 3.22
CA GLY A 20 -0.53 -19.67 2.74
C GLY A 20 -1.57 -18.71 2.14
N GLN A 21 -1.41 -17.38 2.28
CA GLN A 21 -2.25 -16.40 1.59
C GLN A 21 -1.85 -16.31 0.11
N LYS A 22 -2.84 -16.29 -0.77
CA LYS A 22 -2.64 -16.10 -2.22
C LYS A 22 -2.91 -14.66 -2.62
N TYR A 23 -2.20 -14.18 -3.65
CA TYR A 23 -2.49 -12.90 -4.28
C TYR A 23 -3.80 -12.99 -5.08
N PRO A 24 -4.84 -12.19 -4.77
CA PRO A 24 -6.19 -12.38 -5.31
C PRO A 24 -6.23 -12.52 -6.84
N GLY A 25 -6.93 -13.55 -7.32
CA GLY A 25 -7.07 -13.84 -8.74
C GLY A 25 -5.87 -14.56 -9.38
N THR A 26 -4.89 -14.99 -8.57
CA THR A 26 -3.70 -15.73 -9.03
C THR A 26 -3.37 -16.90 -8.10
N ASP A 27 -2.46 -17.78 -8.51
CA ASP A 27 -1.86 -18.82 -7.64
C ASP A 27 -0.56 -18.38 -6.96
N LEU A 28 -0.17 -17.11 -7.14
CA LEU A 28 1.05 -16.58 -6.55
C LEU A 28 0.89 -16.34 -5.04
N PRO A 29 1.94 -16.52 -4.24
CA PRO A 29 1.91 -16.19 -2.81
C PRO A 29 1.70 -14.68 -2.60
N TYR A 30 1.01 -14.29 -1.53
CA TYR A 30 0.69 -12.87 -1.26
C TYR A 30 1.93 -11.98 -1.15
N ILE A 31 3.08 -12.54 -0.74
CA ILE A 31 4.38 -11.84 -0.72
C ILE A 31 4.75 -11.23 -2.08
N THR A 32 4.20 -11.75 -3.19
CA THR A 32 4.37 -11.18 -4.53
C THR A 32 3.75 -9.77 -4.61
N HIS A 33 2.55 -9.54 -4.07
CA HIS A 33 1.96 -8.19 -3.99
C HIS A 33 2.85 -7.23 -3.21
N LEU A 34 3.27 -7.64 -2.01
CA LEU A 34 4.15 -6.84 -1.15
C LEU A 34 5.47 -6.48 -1.86
N SER A 35 6.01 -7.40 -2.67
CA SER A 35 7.19 -7.13 -3.49
C SER A 35 6.96 -6.08 -4.59
N PHE A 36 5.78 -6.07 -5.23
CA PHE A 36 5.43 -5.07 -6.25
C PHE A 36 5.28 -3.68 -5.63
N VAL A 37 4.60 -3.59 -4.47
CA VAL A 37 4.48 -2.33 -3.72
C VAL A 37 5.86 -1.82 -3.30
N CYS A 38 6.71 -2.69 -2.75
CA CYS A 38 8.05 -2.29 -2.33
C CYS A 38 8.93 -1.88 -3.53
N MET A 39 8.79 -2.53 -4.69
CA MET A 39 9.50 -2.15 -5.92
C MET A 39 9.15 -0.73 -6.36
N GLU A 40 7.86 -0.37 -6.35
CA GLU A 40 7.40 0.99 -6.68
C GLU A 40 7.98 2.04 -5.70
N VAL A 41 8.00 1.72 -4.40
CA VAL A 41 8.63 2.58 -3.38
C VAL A 41 10.13 2.74 -3.62
N ILE A 42 10.86 1.65 -3.88
CA ILE A 42 12.30 1.71 -4.20
C ILE A 42 12.54 2.58 -5.44
N ALA A 43 11.75 2.41 -6.50
CA ALA A 43 11.88 3.22 -7.71
C ALA A 43 11.69 4.72 -7.43
N ALA A 44 10.70 5.06 -6.60
CA ALA A 44 10.45 6.44 -6.18
C ALA A 44 11.61 7.01 -5.35
N LEU A 45 12.17 6.24 -4.41
CA LEU A 45 13.29 6.66 -3.56
C LEU A 45 14.58 6.92 -4.34
N ARG A 46 14.74 6.37 -5.55
CA ARG A 46 15.90 6.68 -6.42
C ARG A 46 15.84 8.08 -7.02
N VAL A 47 14.66 8.68 -7.10
CA VAL A 47 14.43 9.98 -7.78
C VAL A 47 13.85 11.04 -6.84
N SER A 48 13.66 10.72 -5.57
CA SER A 48 13.08 11.61 -4.57
C SER A 48 13.61 11.32 -3.18
N GLN A 49 13.64 12.34 -2.33
CA GLN A 49 13.99 12.21 -0.92
C GLN A 49 12.73 12.27 -0.07
N VAL A 50 12.73 11.50 1.01
CA VAL A 50 11.68 11.48 2.03
C VAL A 50 12.32 11.52 3.41
N GLU A 51 11.51 11.72 4.43
CA GLU A 51 11.95 11.88 5.81
C GLU A 51 12.67 10.63 6.33
N SER A 52 12.18 9.44 5.98
CA SER A 52 12.80 8.17 6.34
C SER A 52 12.55 7.09 5.30
N GLU A 53 13.60 6.77 4.53
CA GLU A 53 13.56 5.68 3.55
C GLU A 53 13.32 4.32 4.21
N THR A 54 13.90 4.08 5.40
CA THR A 54 13.73 2.83 6.14
C THR A 54 12.27 2.62 6.52
N VAL A 55 11.59 3.67 7.00
CA VAL A 55 10.16 3.61 7.32
C VAL A 55 9.34 3.34 6.07
N ALA A 56 9.64 3.99 4.93
CA ALA A 56 8.95 3.75 3.67
C ALA A 56 9.06 2.27 3.21
N ILE A 57 10.27 1.71 3.23
CA ILE A 57 10.53 0.32 2.83
C ILE A 57 9.84 -0.68 3.75
N GLN A 58 9.97 -0.49 5.07
CA GLN A 58 9.36 -1.40 6.04
C GLN A 58 7.83 -1.31 5.99
N CYS A 59 7.26 -0.11 5.89
CA CYS A 59 5.81 0.05 5.72
C CYS A 59 5.32 -0.57 4.41
N ALA A 60 6.06 -0.46 3.30
CA ALA A 60 5.69 -1.09 2.03
C ALA A 60 5.57 -2.61 2.14
N LEU A 61 6.50 -3.26 2.84
CA LEU A 61 6.48 -4.70 3.06
C LEU A 61 5.47 -5.15 4.12
N LEU A 62 5.10 -4.26 5.05
CA LEU A 62 4.24 -4.59 6.18
C LEU A 62 2.81 -4.05 6.07
N HIS A 63 2.45 -3.30 5.03
CA HIS A 63 1.22 -2.49 5.00
C HIS A 63 -0.08 -3.28 5.26
N ASP A 64 -0.11 -4.56 4.88
CA ASP A 64 -1.28 -5.43 5.02
C ASP A 64 -1.19 -6.42 6.20
N VAL A 65 -0.09 -6.45 6.96
CA VAL A 65 0.08 -7.50 8.00
C VAL A 65 -0.97 -7.36 9.10
N ILE A 66 -1.37 -6.15 9.48
CA ILE A 66 -2.43 -5.94 10.47
C ILE A 66 -3.82 -6.15 9.85
N GLU A 67 -3.99 -5.87 8.55
CA GLU A 67 -5.30 -5.98 7.87
C GLU A 67 -5.69 -7.44 7.62
N ASP A 68 -4.75 -8.25 7.13
CA ASP A 68 -5.05 -9.56 6.56
C ASP A 68 -4.52 -10.74 7.40
N THR A 69 -3.87 -10.48 8.53
CA THR A 69 -3.27 -11.52 9.37
C THR A 69 -3.60 -11.31 10.86
N ALA A 70 -3.19 -12.24 11.73
CA ALA A 70 -3.37 -12.10 13.17
C ALA A 70 -2.39 -11.10 13.84
N THR A 71 -1.58 -10.40 13.05
CA THR A 71 -0.56 -9.48 13.55
C THR A 71 -1.19 -8.26 14.22
N THR A 72 -0.66 -7.88 15.38
CA THR A 72 -1.17 -6.73 16.15
C THR A 72 -0.28 -5.51 16.00
N TYR A 73 -0.83 -4.32 16.25
CA TYR A 73 -0.04 -3.08 16.34
C TYR A 73 1.10 -3.18 17.36
N ALA A 74 0.83 -3.78 18.53
CA ALA A 74 1.81 -3.90 19.61
C ALA A 74 3.03 -4.72 19.17
N GLU A 75 2.78 -5.77 18.39
CA GLU A 75 3.82 -6.62 17.83
C GLU A 75 4.64 -5.90 16.76
N VAL A 76 4.01 -5.19 15.82
CA VAL A 76 4.75 -4.38 14.84
C VAL A 76 5.59 -3.31 15.55
N LYS A 77 5.06 -2.69 16.61
CA LYS A 77 5.78 -1.70 17.40
C LYS A 77 6.99 -2.29 18.12
N GLN A 78 6.85 -3.49 18.67
CA GLN A 78 7.94 -4.19 19.33
C GLN A 78 9.06 -4.55 18.34
N GLU A 79 8.70 -5.04 17.15
CA GLU A 79 9.67 -5.50 16.17
C GLU A 79 10.31 -4.36 15.36
N PHE A 80 9.54 -3.33 14.98
CA PHE A 80 9.96 -2.30 14.01
C PHE A 80 9.95 -0.88 14.57
N GLY A 81 9.51 -0.70 15.81
CA GLY A 81 9.42 0.62 16.45
C GLY A 81 8.11 1.35 16.12
N ALA A 82 7.91 2.47 16.83
CA ALA A 82 6.65 3.21 16.81
C ALA A 82 6.35 3.86 15.45
N GLU A 83 7.35 4.36 14.74
CA GLU A 83 7.16 5.03 13.45
C GLU A 83 6.57 4.09 12.41
N VAL A 84 7.14 2.88 12.29
CA VAL A 84 6.65 1.85 11.37
C VAL A 84 5.27 1.35 11.81
N ALA A 85 5.06 1.09 13.09
CA ALA A 85 3.77 0.62 13.58
C ALA A 85 2.64 1.65 13.34
N ASN A 86 2.93 2.94 13.53
CA ASN A 86 1.99 4.03 13.22
C ASN A 86 1.70 4.10 11.72
N GLY A 87 2.73 3.93 10.89
CA GLY A 87 2.58 3.92 9.44
C GLY A 87 1.75 2.74 8.93
N VAL A 88 2.06 1.53 9.39
CA VAL A 88 1.30 0.31 9.05
C VAL A 88 -0.15 0.46 9.52
N MET A 89 -0.38 0.90 10.76
CA MET A 89 -1.74 1.16 11.24
C MET A 89 -2.47 2.15 10.33
N ALA A 90 -1.84 3.27 9.93
CA ALA A 90 -2.44 4.25 9.01
C ALA A 90 -2.86 3.64 7.64
N LEU A 91 -2.08 2.68 7.14
CA LEU A 91 -2.32 1.97 5.88
C LEU A 91 -3.45 0.93 5.98
N THR A 92 -3.67 0.35 7.16
CA THR A 92 -4.75 -0.60 7.48
C THR A 92 -6.12 0.06 7.47
N LYS A 93 -7.09 -0.51 6.75
CA LYS A 93 -8.51 -0.15 6.81
C LYS A 93 -9.16 -0.75 8.05
N SER A 94 -9.91 0.06 8.79
CA SER A 94 -10.60 -0.41 10.00
C SER A 94 -11.82 -1.25 9.66
N ALA A 95 -11.78 -2.55 10.00
CA ALA A 95 -12.93 -3.45 9.84
C ALA A 95 -14.15 -3.08 10.72
N ALA A 96 -13.97 -2.19 11.71
CA ALA A 96 -15.05 -1.70 12.55
C ALA A 96 -15.92 -0.62 11.88
N LEU A 97 -15.49 -0.09 10.72
CA LEU A 97 -16.22 0.90 9.95
C LEU A 97 -16.91 0.25 8.75
N ASP A 98 -18.05 0.82 8.36
CA ASP A 98 -18.70 0.47 7.09
C ASP A 98 -17.75 0.71 5.92
N LYS A 99 -17.78 -0.18 4.92
CA LYS A 99 -16.85 -0.19 3.78
C LYS A 99 -16.64 1.19 3.10
N PRO A 100 -17.69 2.01 2.86
CA PRO A 100 -17.51 3.35 2.27
C PRO A 100 -16.73 4.34 3.15
N LEU A 101 -16.68 4.10 4.47
CA LEU A 101 -16.00 4.96 5.45
C LEU A 101 -14.55 4.52 5.72
N GLN A 102 -14.19 3.28 5.39
CA GLN A 102 -12.87 2.72 5.66
C GLN A 102 -11.74 3.48 4.95
N MET A 103 -11.88 3.75 3.65
CA MET A 103 -10.86 4.48 2.89
C MET A 103 -10.75 5.96 3.32
N PRO A 104 -11.85 6.73 3.48
CA PRO A 104 -11.77 8.08 4.04
C PRO A 104 -11.08 8.15 5.41
N ASP A 105 -11.36 7.19 6.30
CA ASP A 105 -10.69 7.11 7.61
C ASP A 105 -9.19 6.86 7.47
N SER A 106 -8.79 5.86 6.66
CA SER A 106 -7.38 5.57 6.40
C SER A 106 -6.66 6.79 5.82
N LEU A 107 -7.26 7.48 4.83
CA LEU A 107 -6.68 8.69 4.24
C LEU A 107 -6.52 9.82 5.26
N ARG A 108 -7.47 9.99 6.19
CA ARG A 108 -7.35 10.98 7.28
C ARG A 108 -6.15 10.66 8.17
N ARG A 109 -5.95 9.40 8.54
CA ARG A 109 -4.80 8.95 9.35
C ARG A 109 -3.49 9.06 8.59
N LEU A 110 -3.46 8.70 7.31
CA LEU A 110 -2.28 8.81 6.44
C LEU A 110 -1.81 10.27 6.29
N LYS A 111 -2.72 11.23 6.18
CA LYS A 111 -2.37 12.67 6.12
C LYS A 111 -1.65 13.20 7.37
N GLN A 112 -1.68 12.45 8.48
CA GLN A 112 -0.95 12.77 9.70
C GLN A 112 0.41 12.06 9.79
N GLN A 113 0.72 11.17 8.84
CA GLN A 113 1.99 10.45 8.76
C GLN A 113 3.00 11.16 7.85
N PRO A 114 4.31 10.90 7.97
CA PRO A 114 5.32 11.40 7.05
C PRO A 114 5.05 11.02 5.59
N ALA A 115 5.60 11.79 4.64
CA ALA A 115 5.47 11.49 3.22
C ALA A 115 5.96 10.08 2.87
N ALA A 116 7.00 9.61 3.59
CA ALA A 116 7.51 8.23 3.55
C ALA A 116 6.43 7.14 3.73
N VAL A 117 5.39 7.37 4.54
CA VAL A 117 4.27 6.41 4.72
C VAL A 117 3.17 6.66 3.69
N GLN A 118 2.83 7.93 3.45
CA GLN A 118 1.77 8.28 2.50
C GLN A 118 2.05 7.76 1.09
N MET A 119 3.31 7.80 0.66
CA MET A 119 3.74 7.30 -0.65
C MET A 119 3.51 5.78 -0.82
N VAL A 120 3.54 5.01 0.28
CA VAL A 120 3.24 3.57 0.25
C VAL A 120 1.81 3.33 -0.21
N LYS A 121 0.85 4.18 0.18
CA LYS A 121 -0.54 4.04 -0.28
C LYS A 121 -0.70 4.32 -1.78
N LEU A 122 0.11 5.22 -2.33
CA LEU A 122 0.16 5.44 -3.78
C LEU A 122 0.73 4.20 -4.49
N ALA A 123 1.84 3.64 -4.00
CA ALA A 123 2.46 2.43 -4.52
C ALA A 123 1.56 1.20 -4.45
N ASP A 124 0.86 1.02 -3.33
CA ASP A 124 -0.19 0.00 -3.14
C ASP A 124 -1.27 0.13 -4.23
N ARG A 125 -1.83 1.33 -4.40
CA ARG A 125 -2.87 1.55 -5.41
C ARG A 125 -2.35 1.37 -6.84
N ILE A 126 -1.11 1.74 -7.15
CA ILE A 126 -0.48 1.47 -8.45
C ILE A 126 -0.39 -0.04 -8.71
N SER A 127 0.04 -0.80 -7.71
CA SER A 127 0.20 -2.26 -7.81
C SER A 127 -1.14 -2.97 -8.00
N ASN A 128 -2.20 -2.40 -7.42
CA ASN A 128 -3.57 -2.90 -7.47
C ASN A 128 -4.37 -2.49 -8.72
N LEU A 129 -4.00 -1.39 -9.40
CA LEU A 129 -4.61 -0.99 -10.69
C LEU A 129 -4.02 -1.77 -11.87
N GLN A 130 -4.27 -3.08 -11.89
CA GLN A 130 -3.97 -3.98 -13.03
C GLN A 130 -5.24 -4.30 -13.81
N ALA A 131 -5.15 -5.23 -14.77
CA ALA A 131 -6.34 -5.77 -15.43
C ALA A 131 -7.36 -6.28 -14.38
N PRO A 132 -8.62 -5.82 -14.42
CA PRO A 132 -9.63 -6.26 -13.48
C PRO A 132 -9.92 -7.75 -13.64
N PRO A 133 -10.26 -8.46 -12.55
CA PRO A 133 -10.75 -9.83 -12.65
C PRO A 133 -11.99 -9.93 -13.53
N ALA A 134 -12.06 -10.97 -14.37
CA ALA A 134 -13.14 -11.15 -15.37
C ALA A 134 -14.57 -11.18 -14.79
N HIS A 135 -14.72 -11.48 -13.48
CA HIS A 135 -16.01 -11.52 -12.80
C HIS A 135 -16.44 -10.15 -12.23
N TRP A 136 -15.63 -9.09 -12.37
CA TRP A 136 -16.01 -7.76 -11.89
C TRP A 136 -17.05 -7.13 -12.80
N THR A 137 -18.09 -6.56 -12.18
CA THR A 137 -19.07 -5.73 -12.90
C THR A 137 -18.45 -4.38 -13.25
N THR A 138 -18.98 -3.73 -14.29
CA THR A 138 -18.60 -2.34 -14.64
C THR A 138 -18.74 -1.41 -13.43
N ALA A 139 -19.80 -1.55 -12.64
CA ALA A 139 -19.97 -0.77 -11.41
C ALA A 139 -18.81 -0.95 -10.41
N LYS A 140 -18.34 -2.19 -10.22
CA LYS A 140 -17.20 -2.47 -9.33
C LYS A 140 -15.90 -1.89 -9.88
N MET A 141 -15.65 -2.03 -11.19
CA MET A 141 -14.47 -1.45 -11.86
C MET A 141 -14.47 0.08 -11.75
N THR A 142 -15.63 0.72 -11.99
CA THR A 142 -15.80 2.18 -11.84
C THR A 142 -15.51 2.62 -10.41
N ALA A 143 -16.12 1.98 -9.41
CA ALA A 143 -15.89 2.31 -8.00
C ALA A 143 -14.41 2.13 -7.60
N TYR A 144 -13.74 1.10 -8.12
CA TYR A 144 -12.33 0.84 -7.84
C TYR A 144 -11.41 1.93 -8.42
N ARG A 145 -11.74 2.42 -9.62
CA ARG A 145 -11.06 3.55 -10.26
C ARG A 145 -11.35 4.87 -9.54
N GLU A 146 -12.59 5.12 -9.13
CA GLU A 146 -12.97 6.33 -8.37
C GLU A 146 -12.23 6.40 -7.03
N GLU A 147 -12.13 5.28 -6.31
CA GLU A 147 -11.34 5.21 -5.07
C GLU A 147 -9.86 5.55 -5.34
N ALA A 148 -9.30 5.12 -6.47
CA ALA A 148 -7.94 5.48 -6.85
C ALA A 148 -7.77 6.98 -7.12
N ILE A 149 -8.77 7.64 -7.75
CA ILE A 149 -8.79 9.09 -7.95
C ILE A 149 -8.79 9.81 -6.60
N VAL A 150 -9.59 9.34 -5.65
CA VAL A 150 -9.64 9.91 -4.29
C VAL A 150 -8.29 9.75 -3.57
N ILE A 151 -7.66 8.57 -3.65
CA ILE A 151 -6.33 8.32 -3.07
C ILE A 151 -5.30 9.26 -3.71
N HIS A 152 -5.27 9.35 -5.03
CA HIS A 152 -4.36 10.24 -5.76
C HIS A 152 -4.56 11.70 -5.33
N ALA A 153 -5.79 12.20 -5.36
CA ALA A 153 -6.09 13.58 -4.98
C ALA A 153 -5.68 13.90 -3.53
N ALA A 154 -5.86 12.94 -2.62
CA ALA A 154 -5.53 13.10 -1.21
C ALA A 154 -4.02 13.09 -0.91
N LEU A 155 -3.24 12.29 -1.65
CA LEU A 155 -1.85 11.95 -1.30
C LEU A 155 -0.82 12.33 -2.37
N LYS A 156 -1.21 12.92 -3.51
CA LYS A 156 -0.27 13.30 -4.59
C LYS A 156 0.92 14.16 -4.16
N GLY A 157 0.78 14.90 -3.05
CA GLY A 157 1.86 15.72 -2.49
C GLY A 157 2.98 14.91 -1.81
N ALA A 158 2.73 13.64 -1.46
CA ALA A 158 3.70 12.80 -0.77
C ALA A 158 4.89 12.39 -1.64
N ASN A 159 4.65 12.12 -2.93
CA ASN A 159 5.70 11.74 -3.86
C ASN A 159 5.27 12.01 -5.30
N ARG A 160 5.94 12.93 -5.99
CA ARG A 160 5.58 13.31 -7.37
C ARG A 160 5.68 12.14 -8.35
N TYR A 161 6.75 11.34 -8.26
CA TYR A 161 6.95 10.21 -9.18
C TYR A 161 5.80 9.21 -9.09
N LEU A 162 5.41 8.82 -7.87
CA LEU A 162 4.28 7.89 -7.67
C LEU A 162 2.94 8.55 -7.98
N ALA A 163 2.77 9.84 -7.72
CA ALA A 163 1.56 10.56 -8.09
C ALA A 163 1.34 10.53 -9.61
N ASP A 164 2.36 10.90 -10.39
CA ASP A 164 2.32 10.90 -11.85
C ASP A 164 2.08 9.48 -12.40
N ARG A 165 2.73 8.48 -11.80
CA ARG A 165 2.54 7.06 -12.17
C ARG A 165 1.13 6.54 -11.85
N LEU A 166 0.58 6.90 -10.70
CA LEU A 166 -0.79 6.54 -10.34
C LEU A 166 -1.80 7.23 -11.26
N GLN A 167 -1.59 8.50 -11.58
CA GLN A 167 -2.42 9.23 -12.52
C GLN A 167 -2.46 8.55 -13.90
N GLN A 168 -1.31 8.08 -14.40
CA GLN A 168 -1.24 7.32 -15.65
C GLN A 168 -2.05 6.01 -15.54
N LYS A 169 -1.87 5.25 -14.46
CA LYS A 169 -2.62 4.01 -14.21
C LYS A 169 -4.13 4.24 -14.16
N ILE A 170 -4.59 5.33 -13.53
CA ILE A 170 -6.01 5.71 -13.48
C ILE A 170 -6.55 6.02 -14.89
N THR A 171 -5.76 6.70 -15.72
CA THR A 171 -6.11 7.00 -17.11
C THR A 171 -6.21 5.71 -17.93
N ASP A 172 -5.19 4.85 -17.87
CA ASP A 172 -5.13 3.60 -18.63
C ASP A 172 -6.24 2.63 -18.24
N TYR A 173 -6.64 2.61 -16.95
CA TYR A 173 -7.71 1.76 -16.45
C TYR A 173 -9.07 2.03 -17.13
N GLN A 174 -9.25 3.21 -17.74
CA GLN A 174 -10.45 3.56 -18.51
C GLN A 174 -10.74 2.57 -19.64
N GLN A 175 -9.71 1.92 -20.20
CA GLN A 175 -9.87 0.92 -21.26
C GLN A 175 -10.76 -0.27 -20.86
N TRP A 176 -10.92 -0.54 -19.56
CA TRP A 176 -11.73 -1.63 -19.03
C TRP A 176 -13.19 -1.23 -18.71
N LEU A 177 -13.53 0.05 -18.87
CA LEU A 177 -14.86 0.59 -18.58
C LEU A 177 -15.69 0.84 -19.86
N ALA A 178 -15.09 0.60 -21.04
CA ALA A 178 -15.71 0.79 -22.35
C ALA A 178 -16.51 -0.43 -22.79
#